data_AF-A0A959I2N9-F1
#
_entry.id   AF-A0A959I2N9-F1
#
_cell.length_a   1.000
_cell.length_b   1.000
_cell.length_c   1.000
_cell.angle_alpha   90.00
_cell.angle_beta   90.00
_cell.angle_gamma   90.00
#
_symmetry.space_group_name_H-M   'P 1'
#
loop_
_entity.id
_entity.type
_entity.pdbx_description
1 polymer ?
#
loop_
_entity_poly.entity_id
_entity_poly.type
_entity_poly.pdbx_seq_one_letter_code
_entity_poly.pdbx_strand_id
1 'polypeptide(L)'
;FLRVKDIQNGRVIYRRRKTGKIYNIGLTEKASKLIAHFTDLKTADPEAFVLPIIPPGLKDLEAKIKQSRETYRHCNKALKRIARLCQIDKPISTYYARYSWANIARVYFGTNS
;
A
#
# COMPACT_ATOMS: atom_id res chain seq x y z
N PHE A 1 4.83 9.29 -2.87
CA PHE A 1 4.78 8.24 -1.83
C PHE A 1 3.65 8.61 -0.88
N LEU A 2 3.12 7.63 -0.15
CA LEU A 2 2.02 7.85 0.80
C LEU A 2 2.56 8.51 2.07
N ARG A 3 1.96 9.62 2.48
CA ARG A 3 2.32 10.37 3.69
C ARG A 3 1.23 10.26 4.75
N VAL A 4 1.57 10.58 5.99
CA VAL A 4 0.62 10.54 7.13
C VAL A 4 -0.61 11.41 6.84
N LYS A 5 -0.43 12.62 6.29
CA LYS A 5 -1.54 13.50 5.91
C LYS A 5 -2.52 12.91 4.89
N ASP A 6 -2.08 11.92 4.11
CA ASP A 6 -2.93 11.24 3.14
C ASP A 6 -3.87 10.23 3.83
N ILE A 7 -3.75 10.01 5.15
CA ILE A 7 -4.61 9.14 5.94
C ILE A 7 -5.43 9.97 6.92
N GLN A 8 -6.74 10.02 6.74
CA GLN A 8 -7.65 10.80 7.56
C GLN A 8 -8.96 10.05 7.76
N ASN A 9 -9.50 10.07 8.99
CA ASN A 9 -10.80 9.49 9.33
C ASN A 9 -10.97 8.02 8.88
N GLY A 10 -9.91 7.21 9.03
CA GLY A 10 -9.92 5.80 8.63
C GLY A 10 -9.89 5.59 7.11
N ARG A 11 -9.43 6.58 6.33
CA ARG A 11 -9.40 6.51 4.87
C ARG A 11 -8.06 6.99 4.33
N VAL A 12 -7.64 6.40 3.22
CA VAL A 12 -6.49 6.84 2.43
C VAL A 12 -6.98 7.70 1.28
N ILE A 13 -6.60 8.97 1.27
CA ILE A 13 -6.97 9.95 0.26
C ILE A 13 -5.70 10.46 -0.41
N TYR A 14 -5.52 10.15 -1.70
CA TYR A 14 -4.32 10.58 -2.42
C TYR A 14 -4.58 10.81 -3.91
N ARG A 15 -3.72 11.63 -4.52
CA ARG A 15 -3.72 11.86 -5.96
C ARG A 15 -2.84 10.82 -6.66
N ARG A 16 -3.44 10.01 -7.52
CA ARG A 16 -2.70 8.98 -8.26
C ARG A 16 -1.84 9.62 -9.34
N ARG A 17 -0.52 9.52 -9.19
CA ARG A 17 0.46 10.14 -10.10
C ARG A 17 0.23 9.82 -11.59
N LYS A 18 -0.10 8.57 -11.93
CA LYS A 18 -0.29 8.13 -13.33
C LYS A 18 -1.46 8.84 -14.03
N THR A 19 -2.53 9.12 -13.31
CA THR A 19 -3.82 9.51 -13.93
C THR A 19 -4.35 10.84 -13.39
N GLY A 20 -3.72 11.46 -12.40
CA GLY A 20 -4.17 12.69 -11.75
C GLY A 20 -5.44 12.56 -10.89
N LYS A 21 -6.20 11.47 -11.03
CA LYS A 21 -7.42 11.18 -10.26
C LYS A 21 -7.14 11.04 -8.76
N ILE A 22 -8.07 11.55 -7.95
CA ILE A 22 -8.10 11.36 -6.51
C ILE A 22 -8.71 10.01 -6.20
N TYR A 23 -8.05 9.25 -5.33
CA TYR A 23 -8.57 8.00 -4.79
C TYR A 23 -8.91 8.23 -3.33
N ASN A 24 -10.05 7.70 -2.90
CA ASN A 24 -10.52 7.77 -1.52
C ASN A 24 -10.92 6.35 -1.06
N ILE A 25 -10.04 5.68 -0.35
CA ILE A 25 -10.14 4.25 -0.04
C ILE A 25 -10.32 4.08 1.47
N GLY A 26 -11.37 3.39 1.91
CA GLY A 26 -11.56 3.05 3.32
C GLY A 26 -10.52 2.05 3.81
N LEU A 27 -9.90 2.31 4.96
CA LEU A 27 -9.03 1.35 5.63
C LEU A 27 -9.87 0.32 6.37
N THR A 28 -9.52 -0.95 6.19
CA THR A 28 -10.04 -2.01 7.05
C THR A 28 -9.36 -1.94 8.41
N GLU A 29 -9.99 -2.50 9.44
CA GLU A 29 -9.40 -2.57 10.78
C GLU A 29 -8.00 -3.24 10.77
N LYS A 30 -7.86 -4.33 10.00
CA LYS A 30 -6.57 -5.03 9.81
C LYS A 30 -5.51 -4.13 9.18
N ALA A 31 -5.88 -3.33 8.16
CA ALA A 31 -4.96 -2.40 7.52
C ALA A 31 -4.54 -1.28 8.47
N SER A 32 -5.49 -0.72 9.23
CA SER A 32 -5.20 0.31 10.23
C SER A 32 -4.26 -0.18 11.32
N LYS A 33 -4.48 -1.39 11.86
CA LYS A 33 -3.59 -2.03 12.84
C LYS A 33 -2.18 -2.24 12.28
N LEU A 34 -2.06 -2.69 11.03
CA LEU A 34 -0.77 -2.86 10.37
C LEU A 34 -0.01 -1.53 10.20
N ILE A 35 -0.72 -0.47 9.79
CA ILE A 35 -0.11 0.87 9.65
C ILE A 35 0.39 1.38 11.00
N ALA A 36 -0.39 1.18 12.07
CA ALA A 36 -0.02 1.59 13.41
C ALA A 36 1.27 0.92 13.93
N HIS A 37 1.67 -0.24 13.40
CA HIS A 37 2.96 -0.85 13.72
C HIS A 37 4.17 -0.09 13.14
N PHE A 38 3.97 0.68 12.07
CA PHE A 38 5.03 1.42 11.40
C PHE A 38 5.04 2.91 11.73
N THR A 39 3.87 3.49 12.02
CA THR A 39 3.72 4.93 12.23
C THR A 39 2.51 5.20 13.11
N ASP A 40 2.71 5.94 14.20
CA ASP A 40 1.60 6.49 14.97
C ASP A 40 1.02 7.71 14.23
N LEU A 41 -0.13 7.50 13.59
CA LEU A 41 -0.80 8.53 12.79
C LEU A 41 -1.27 9.74 13.60
N LYS A 42 -1.30 9.66 14.94
CA LYS A 42 -1.71 10.78 15.81
C LYS A 42 -0.56 11.73 16.13
N THR A 43 0.66 11.22 16.19
CA THR A 43 1.84 11.97 16.66
C THR A 43 2.89 12.18 15.57
N ALA A 44 2.86 11.40 14.50
CA ALA A 44 3.81 11.53 13.40
C ALA A 44 3.62 12.83 12.61
N ASP A 45 4.74 13.35 12.07
CA ASP A 45 4.76 14.47 11.14
C ASP A 45 3.81 14.17 9.94
N PRO A 46 2.85 15.07 9.62
CA PRO A 46 1.97 14.92 8.46
C PRO A 46 2.69 14.65 7.13
N GLU A 47 3.93 15.13 6.97
CA GLU A 47 4.74 14.94 5.78
C GLU A 47 5.60 13.66 5.79
N ALA A 48 5.70 12.97 6.94
CA ALA A 48 6.40 11.69 7.03
C ALA A 48 5.71 10.61 6.19
N PHE A 49 6.51 9.65 5.70
CA PHE A 49 5.99 8.50 4.97
C PHE A 49 5.37 7.49 5.92
N VAL A 50 4.24 6.91 5.52
CA VAL A 50 3.49 5.91 6.32
C VAL A 50 4.26 4.59 6.45
N LEU A 51 5.06 4.25 5.44
CA LEU A 51 5.84 3.02 5.41
C LEU A 51 7.33 3.35 5.41
N PRO A 52 8.16 2.61 6.18
CA PRO A 52 9.60 2.85 6.28
C PRO A 52 10.37 2.27 5.08
N ILE A 53 9.88 2.52 3.86
CA ILE A 53 10.47 1.97 2.63
C ILE A 53 11.45 2.95 1.96
N ILE A 54 11.41 4.22 2.36
CA ILE A 54 12.33 5.27 1.91
C ILE A 54 13.23 5.63 3.08
N PRO A 55 14.56 5.45 2.97
CA PRO A 55 15.49 5.82 4.03
C PRO A 55 15.42 7.31 4.40
N PRO A 56 15.61 7.66 5.68
CA PRO A 56 15.78 9.05 6.10
C PRO A 56 16.92 9.72 5.33
N GLY A 57 16.76 11.00 4.98
CA GLY A 57 17.80 11.78 4.28
C GLY A 57 17.88 11.55 2.77
N LEU A 58 17.23 10.53 2.20
CA LEU A 58 17.12 10.40 0.75
C LEU A 58 16.21 11.53 0.24
N LYS A 59 16.78 12.55 -0.42
CA LYS A 59 16.02 13.72 -0.92
C LYS A 59 15.58 13.57 -2.38
N ASP A 60 16.47 13.07 -3.22
CA ASP A 60 16.26 12.92 -4.65
C ASP A 60 15.05 12.03 -5.01
N LEU A 61 14.24 12.50 -5.95
CA LEU A 61 13.00 11.82 -6.34
C LEU A 61 13.29 10.52 -7.12
N GLU A 62 14.29 10.52 -7.99
CA GLU A 62 14.62 9.33 -8.79
C GLU A 62 15.15 8.20 -7.91
N ALA A 63 16.03 8.53 -6.96
CA ALA A 63 16.56 7.61 -5.97
C ALA A 63 15.44 7.02 -5.10
N LYS A 64 14.47 7.84 -4.65
CA LYS A 64 13.29 7.34 -3.92
C LYS A 64 12.46 6.37 -4.77
N ILE A 65 12.26 6.69 -6.06
CA ILE A 65 11.50 5.82 -6.98
C ILE A 65 12.25 4.50 -7.18
N LYS A 66 13.57 4.55 -7.37
CA LYS A 66 14.42 3.35 -7.49
C LYS A 66 14.32 2.49 -6.24
N GLN A 67 14.50 3.08 -5.05
CA GLN A 67 14.38 2.38 -3.77
C GLN A 67 13.00 1.72 -3.63
N SER A 68 11.92 2.45 -3.91
CA SER A 68 10.57 1.90 -3.84
C SER A 68 10.35 0.73 -4.81
N ARG A 69 10.93 0.79 -6.01
CA ARG A 69 10.90 -0.31 -6.99
C ARG A 69 11.68 -1.53 -6.48
N GLU A 70 12.85 -1.34 -5.88
CA GLU A 70 13.61 -2.46 -5.29
C GLU A 70 12.84 -3.12 -4.14
N THR A 71 12.30 -2.34 -3.21
CA THR A 71 11.45 -2.86 -2.13
C THR A 71 10.26 -3.63 -2.69
N TYR A 72 9.62 -3.13 -3.74
CA TYR A 72 8.53 -3.83 -4.42
C TYR A 72 8.95 -5.19 -5.02
N ARG A 73 10.14 -5.26 -5.64
CA ARG A 73 10.69 -6.53 -6.16
C ARG A 73 10.96 -7.52 -5.03
N HIS A 74 11.53 -7.07 -3.92
CA HIS A 74 11.76 -7.90 -2.74
C HIS A 74 10.46 -8.44 -2.15
N CYS A 75 9.43 -7.59 -2.01
CA CYS A 75 8.11 -8.02 -1.58
C CYS A 75 7.52 -9.12 -2.48
N ASN A 76 7.59 -8.95 -3.82
CA ASN A 76 7.11 -9.99 -4.74
C ASN A 76 7.94 -11.29 -4.64
N LYS A 77 9.26 -11.21 -4.42
CA LYS A 77 10.11 -12.40 -4.20
C LYS A 77 9.71 -13.13 -2.91
N ALA A 78 9.43 -12.39 -1.84
CA ALA A 78 8.93 -12.95 -0.58
C ALA A 78 7.55 -13.60 -0.75
N LEU A 79 6.62 -12.94 -1.45
CA LEU A 79 5.29 -13.51 -1.76
C LEU A 79 5.38 -14.82 -2.54
N LYS A 80 6.26 -14.89 -3.55
CA LYS A 80 6.52 -16.14 -4.29
C LYS A 80 7.08 -17.24 -3.40
N ARG A 81 7.92 -16.91 -2.41
CA ARG A 81 8.41 -17.89 -1.43
C ARG A 81 7.27 -18.39 -0.53
N ILE A 82 6.45 -17.49 0.00
CA ILE A 82 5.30 -17.85 0.84
C ILE A 82 4.32 -18.73 0.06
N ALA A 83 4.01 -18.40 -1.20
CA ALA A 83 3.14 -19.21 -2.04
C ALA A 83 3.64 -20.65 -2.20
N ARG A 84 4.95 -20.84 -2.43
CA ARG A 84 5.56 -22.18 -2.49
C ARG A 84 5.45 -22.94 -1.17
N LEU A 85 5.70 -22.27 -0.04
CA LEU A 85 5.57 -22.89 1.29
C LEU A 85 4.13 -23.32 1.59
N CYS A 86 3.15 -22.56 1.11
CA CYS A 86 1.73 -22.87 1.24
C CYS A 86 1.20 -23.78 0.13
N GLN A 87 2.06 -24.32 -0.76
CA GLN A 87 1.66 -25.16 -1.89
C GLN A 87 0.60 -24.51 -2.80
N ILE A 88 0.71 -23.19 -2.99
CA ILE A 88 -0.16 -22.44 -3.89
C ILE A 88 0.49 -22.43 -5.27
N ASP A 89 -0.12 -23.12 -6.23
CA ASP A 89 0.37 -23.22 -7.61
C ASP A 89 0.23 -21.92 -8.42
N LYS A 90 -0.57 -20.98 -7.91
CA LYS A 90 -0.78 -19.68 -8.57
C LYS A 90 0.37 -18.71 -8.25
N PRO A 91 0.84 -17.92 -9.22
CA PRO A 91 1.88 -16.92 -8.99
C PRO A 91 1.33 -15.76 -8.14
N ILE A 92 1.48 -15.85 -6.82
CA ILE A 92 1.09 -14.78 -5.90
C ILE A 92 2.05 -13.60 -6.06
N SER A 93 1.46 -12.43 -6.31
CA SER A 93 2.14 -11.15 -6.39
C SER A 93 1.24 -10.07 -5.82
N THR A 94 1.83 -8.89 -5.57
CA THR A 94 1.07 -7.67 -5.24
C THR A 94 0.00 -7.31 -6.29
N TYR A 95 0.22 -7.65 -7.57
CA TYR A 95 -0.80 -7.47 -8.61
C TYR A 95 -2.01 -8.37 -8.35
N TYR A 96 -1.77 -9.64 -8.03
CA TYR A 96 -2.83 -10.60 -7.74
C TYR A 96 -3.62 -10.22 -6.48
N ALA A 97 -2.92 -9.78 -5.43
CA ALA A 97 -3.56 -9.27 -4.20
C ALA A 97 -4.48 -8.08 -4.50
N ARG A 98 -4.02 -7.11 -5.29
CA ARG A 98 -4.82 -5.95 -5.71
C ARG A 98 -6.03 -6.37 -6.55
N TYR A 99 -5.84 -7.29 -7.49
CA TYR A 99 -6.92 -7.79 -8.37
C TYR A 99 -7.99 -8.52 -7.55
N SER A 100 -7.57 -9.41 -6.64
CA SER A 100 -8.47 -10.12 -5.73
C SER A 100 -9.25 -9.15 -4.84
N TRP A 101 -8.57 -8.17 -4.21
CA TRP A 101 -9.24 -7.16 -3.40
C TRP A 101 -10.26 -6.35 -4.20
N ALA A 102 -9.92 -5.91 -5.42
CA ALA A 102 -10.82 -5.14 -6.26
C ALA A 102 -12.06 -5.96 -6.70
N ASN A 103 -11.88 -7.24 -7.01
CA ASN A 103 -12.98 -8.13 -7.34
C ASN A 103 -13.90 -8.37 -6.14
N ILE A 104 -13.33 -8.63 -4.96
CA ILE A 104 -14.08 -8.76 -3.70
C ILE A 104 -14.86 -7.47 -3.44
N ALA A 105 -14.19 -6.31 -3.50
CA ALA A 105 -14.85 -5.03 -3.31
C ALA A 105 -15.99 -4.79 -4.32
N ARG A 106 -15.80 -5.18 -5.58
CA ARG A 106 -16.87 -5.11 -6.60
C ARG A 106 -18.05 -6.02 -6.26
N VAL A 107 -17.80 -7.22 -5.76
CA VAL A 107 -18.88 -8.17 -5.40
C VAL A 107 -19.66 -7.69 -4.18
N TYR A 108 -18.98 -7.20 -3.15
CA TYR A 108 -19.64 -6.82 -1.89
C TYR A 108 -20.14 -5.38 -1.86
N PHE A 109 -19.63 -4.49 -2.72
CA PHE A 109 -19.98 -3.06 -2.72
C PHE A 109 -20.44 -2.53 -4.09
N GLY A 110 -20.49 -3.38 -5.13
CA GLY A 110 -20.84 -2.99 -6.51
C GLY A 110 -22.24 -3.40 -6.97
N THR A 111 -23.08 -3.96 -6.09
CA THR A 111 -24.51 -4.21 -6.34
C THR A 111 -25.33 -3.40 -5.35
N ASN A 112 -25.49 -2.12 -5.64
CA ASN A 112 -26.56 -1.22 -5.16
C ASN A 112 -26.41 0.10 -5.95
N SER A 113 -26.86 0.06 -7.20
CA SER A 113 -27.08 1.22 -8.06
C SER A 113 -28.36 0.97 -8.85
#